data_AF-G5S462-F1
#
_entry.id   AF-G5S462-F1
#
_cell.length_a   1.000
_cell.length_b   1.000
_cell.length_c   1.000
_cell.angle_alpha   90.00
_cell.angle_beta   90.00
_cell.angle_gamma   90.00
#
_symmetry.space_group_name_H-M   'P 1'
#
loop_
_entity.id
_entity.type
_entity.pdbx_description
1 polymer ?
#
loop_
_entity_poly.entity_id
_entity_poly.type
_entity_poly.pdbx_seq_one_letter_code
_entity_poly.pdbx_strand_id
1 'polypeptide(L)'
;LMAEGDKAIEGTDRSSLRILGSVGEPINPEAWEWYWKKIGKEKCPVVDTWWQTETGGFMITPLPGAIELKAGSATRPFFGVQPALVDNEGHPQEGDTIKK
;
A
#
# COMPACT_ATOMS: atom_id res chain seq x y z
N LEU A 1 16.84 3.11 -5.61
CA LEU A 1 16.61 3.71 -4.28
C LEU A 1 16.97 2.74 -3.16
N MET A 2 16.25 1.62 -2.98
CA MET A 2 16.65 0.62 -1.97
C MET A 2 18.03 0.00 -2.23
N ALA A 3 18.38 -0.25 -3.49
CA ALA A 3 19.70 -0.78 -3.86
C ALA A 3 20.88 0.13 -3.44
N GLU A 4 20.66 1.43 -3.35
CA GLU A 4 21.67 2.44 -2.93
C GLU A 4 21.54 2.80 -1.43
N GLY A 5 20.54 2.23 -0.76
CA GLY A 5 20.27 2.39 0.67
C GLY A 5 20.19 3.85 1.13
N ASP A 6 20.83 4.14 2.26
CA ASP A 6 20.78 5.44 2.91
C ASP A 6 21.57 6.54 2.16
N LYS A 7 22.52 6.17 1.30
CA LYS A 7 23.32 7.14 0.53
C LYS A 7 22.46 7.94 -0.43
N ALA A 8 21.42 7.32 -0.98
CA ALA A 8 20.53 7.96 -1.94
C ALA A 8 19.73 9.13 -1.35
N ILE A 9 19.68 9.26 -0.03
CA ILE A 9 18.87 10.26 0.68
C ILE A 9 19.69 11.17 1.59
N GLU A 10 21.01 10.98 1.64
CA GLU A 10 21.92 11.81 2.42
C GLU A 10 21.90 13.26 1.92
N GLY A 11 21.91 14.23 2.83
CA GLY A 11 21.86 15.66 2.50
C GLY A 11 20.48 16.20 2.04
N THR A 12 19.45 15.35 1.97
CA THR A 12 18.09 15.79 1.57
C THR A 12 17.18 16.03 2.78
N ASP A 13 16.45 17.14 2.78
CA ASP A 13 15.29 17.31 3.66
C ASP A 13 13.99 16.89 2.98
N ARG A 14 13.15 16.21 3.75
CA ARG A 14 11.88 15.60 3.34
C ARG A 14 10.76 15.94 4.32
N SER A 15 10.95 16.98 5.14
CA SER A 15 10.01 17.35 6.20
C SER A 15 8.64 17.83 5.67
N SER A 16 8.58 18.23 4.39
CA SER A 16 7.35 18.62 3.71
C SER A 16 6.45 17.43 3.32
N LEU A 17 6.99 16.21 3.29
CA LEU A 17 6.21 15.02 2.94
C LEU A 17 5.15 14.75 4.01
N ARG A 18 3.96 14.36 3.55
CA ARG A 18 2.82 14.03 4.41
C ARG A 18 2.23 12.65 4.11
N ILE A 19 2.32 12.20 2.86
CA ILE A 19 1.76 10.94 2.37
C ILE A 19 2.76 10.35 1.38
N LEU A 20 2.95 9.04 1.42
CA LEU A 20 3.75 8.28 0.47
C LEU A 20 2.85 7.28 -0.27
N GLY A 21 3.20 6.94 -1.51
CA GLY A 21 2.42 5.98 -2.32
C GLY A 21 3.29 4.87 -2.90
N SER A 22 2.75 3.66 -2.98
CA SER A 22 3.32 2.51 -3.69
C SER A 22 2.30 1.98 -4.69
N VAL A 23 2.77 1.57 -5.87
CA VAL A 23 1.91 1.23 -7.00
C VAL A 23 2.57 0.25 -7.96
N GLY A 24 1.76 -0.64 -8.55
CA GLY A 24 2.11 -1.45 -9.71
C GLY A 24 2.50 -2.89 -9.37
N GLU A 25 3.33 -3.10 -8.35
CA GLU A 25 3.79 -4.43 -7.93
C GLU A 25 3.64 -4.64 -6.42
N PRO A 26 3.50 -5.89 -5.95
CA PRO A 26 3.46 -6.18 -4.53
C PRO A 26 4.73 -5.69 -3.82
N ILE A 27 4.56 -4.76 -2.88
CA ILE A 27 5.66 -4.28 -2.04
C ILE A 27 5.91 -5.27 -0.89
N ASN A 28 7.12 -5.82 -0.80
CA ASN A 28 7.48 -6.69 0.31
C ASN A 28 7.52 -5.89 1.63
N PRO A 29 7.20 -6.52 2.79
CA PRO A 29 7.15 -5.80 4.08
C PRO A 29 8.42 -5.03 4.44
N GLU A 30 9.61 -5.58 4.14
CA GLU A 30 10.88 -4.89 4.39
C GLU A 30 11.05 -3.62 3.56
N ALA A 31 10.65 -3.66 2.28
CA ALA A 31 10.66 -2.47 1.42
C ALA A 31 9.69 -1.41 1.92
N TRP A 32 8.50 -1.85 2.35
CA TRP A 32 7.48 -0.97 2.89
C TRP A 32 7.99 -0.26 4.16
N GLU A 33 8.59 -1.01 5.09
CA GLU A 33 9.16 -0.47 6.33
C GLU A 33 10.31 0.50 6.06
N TRP A 34 11.21 0.15 5.14
CA TRP A 34 12.29 1.04 4.73
C TRP A 34 11.73 2.34 4.14
N TYR A 35 10.72 2.26 3.28
CA TYR A 35 10.11 3.43 2.63
C TYR A 35 9.43 4.35 3.65
N TRP A 36 8.64 3.78 4.55
CA TRP A 36 7.98 4.49 5.64
C TRP A 36 8.99 5.19 6.57
N LYS A 37 10.02 4.46 7.00
CA LYS A 37 11.02 4.95 7.95
C LYS A 37 11.99 5.96 7.33
N LYS A 38 12.61 5.59 6.20
CA LYS A 38 13.71 6.36 5.61
C LYS A 38 13.22 7.54 4.80
N ILE A 39 12.15 7.37 4.01
CA ILE A 39 11.61 8.46 3.20
C ILE A 39 10.59 9.27 3.99
N GLY A 40 9.65 8.58 4.65
CA GLY A 40 8.55 9.20 5.39
C GLY A 40 8.93 9.73 6.77
N LYS A 41 10.15 9.44 7.25
CA LYS A 41 10.61 9.76 8.61
C LYS A 41 9.63 9.28 9.69
N GLU A 42 8.98 8.13 9.46
CA GLU A 42 7.97 7.54 10.35
C GLU A 42 6.72 8.41 10.56
N LYS A 43 6.50 9.43 9.71
CA LYS A 43 5.41 10.41 9.84
C LYS A 43 4.37 10.34 8.71
N CYS A 44 4.72 9.73 7.59
CA CYS A 44 3.87 9.70 6.40
C CYS A 44 3.18 8.34 6.28
N PRO A 45 1.84 8.27 6.24
CA PRO A 45 1.14 7.05 5.85
C PRO A 45 1.57 6.62 4.44
N VAL A 46 1.76 5.31 4.24
CA VAL A 46 2.05 4.72 2.92
C VAL A 46 0.77 4.15 2.34
N VAL A 47 0.31 4.73 1.23
CA VAL A 47 -0.83 4.20 0.48
C VAL A 47 -0.36 3.19 -0.56
N ASP A 48 -0.57 1.91 -0.29
CA ASP A 48 -0.36 0.83 -1.25
C ASP A 48 -1.60 0.70 -2.13
N THR A 49 -1.48 1.05 -3.42
CA THR A 49 -2.59 1.19 -4.35
C THR A 49 -2.60 0.05 -5.35
N TRP A 50 -3.51 -0.92 -5.16
CA TRP A 50 -3.73 -1.98 -6.14
C TRP A 50 -4.80 -1.56 -7.16
N TRP A 51 -4.43 -1.64 -8.44
CA TRP A 51 -5.28 -1.37 -9.61
C TRP A 51 -4.60 -1.86 -10.88
N GLN A 52 -5.31 -1.80 -12.00
CA GLN A 52 -4.83 -2.17 -13.33
C GLN A 52 -5.27 -1.15 -14.40
N THR A 53 -4.66 -1.18 -15.57
CA THR A 53 -5.03 -0.34 -16.71
C THR A 53 -6.54 -0.39 -17.00
N GLU A 54 -7.12 -1.59 -16.97
CA GLU A 54 -8.53 -1.88 -17.23
C GLU A 54 -9.49 -1.28 -16.20
N THR A 55 -9.00 -1.02 -14.99
CA THR A 55 -9.81 -0.47 -13.89
C THR A 55 -9.84 1.06 -13.88
N GLY A 56 -8.93 1.71 -14.60
CA GLY A 56 -8.84 3.17 -14.74
C GLY A 56 -8.42 3.94 -13.48
N GLY A 57 -8.42 3.33 -12.29
CA GLY A 57 -8.05 3.96 -11.03
C GLY A 57 -7.99 2.99 -9.86
N PHE A 58 -7.78 3.49 -8.64
CA PHE A 58 -7.57 2.68 -7.45
C PHE A 58 -8.74 1.75 -7.13
N MET A 59 -8.43 0.47 -6.91
CA MET A 59 -9.44 -0.55 -6.59
C MET A 59 -9.40 -0.95 -5.12
N ILE A 60 -8.21 -1.25 -4.60
CA ILE A 60 -7.98 -1.59 -3.19
C ILE A 60 -6.83 -0.72 -2.70
N THR A 61 -7.09 0.12 -1.70
CA THR A 61 -6.11 1.08 -1.19
C THR A 61 -6.51 1.63 0.18
N PRO A 62 -5.56 1.92 1.10
CA PRO A 62 -5.88 2.58 2.35
C PRO A 62 -6.24 4.06 2.14
N LEU A 63 -7.22 4.55 2.89
CA LEU A 63 -7.52 5.97 3.01
C LEU A 63 -6.71 6.54 4.19
N PRO A 64 -5.73 7.44 3.93
CA PRO A 64 -4.90 8.00 5.00
C PRO A 64 -5.77 8.78 5.98
N GLY A 65 -5.70 8.42 7.26
CA GLY A 65 -6.54 9.00 8.32
C GLY A 65 -7.83 8.22 8.64
N ALA A 66 -8.14 7.15 7.90
CA ALA A 66 -9.31 6.30 8.16
C ALA A 66 -8.97 4.81 8.36
N ILE A 67 -7.86 4.33 7.80
CA ILE A 67 -7.49 2.91 7.81
C ILE A 67 -6.07 2.76 8.40
N GLU A 68 -5.95 1.87 9.39
CA GLU A 68 -4.64 1.44 9.92
C GLU A 68 -3.88 0.61 8.88
N LEU A 69 -2.56 0.84 8.79
CA LEU A 69 -1.71 0.25 7.76
C LEU A 69 -1.05 -1.04 8.27
N LYS A 70 -1.00 -2.05 7.39
CA LYS A 70 -0.18 -3.25 7.57
C LYS A 70 0.81 -3.32 6.42
N ALA A 71 2.10 -3.46 6.74
CA ALA A 71 3.17 -3.51 5.74
C ALA A 71 2.90 -4.58 4.67
N GLY A 72 2.93 -4.18 3.40
CA GLY A 72 2.67 -5.05 2.25
C GLY A 72 1.20 -5.39 2.00
N SER A 73 0.24 -4.69 2.63
CA SER A 73 -1.19 -4.87 2.37
C SER A 73 -1.80 -3.62 1.73
N ALA A 74 -2.51 -3.81 0.61
CA ALA A 74 -3.37 -2.79 -0.01
C ALA A 74 -4.62 -2.44 0.83
N THR A 75 -4.88 -3.17 1.93
CA THR A 75 -5.96 -2.96 2.92
C THR A 75 -7.39 -3.25 2.43
N ARG A 76 -8.20 -2.23 2.11
CA ARG A 76 -9.65 -2.33 1.88
C ARG A 76 -10.03 -1.82 0.49
N PRO A 77 -11.15 -2.30 -0.08
CA PRO A 77 -11.65 -1.79 -1.35
C PRO A 77 -12.03 -0.32 -1.26
N PHE A 78 -11.81 0.40 -2.36
CA PHE A 78 -12.23 1.78 -2.52
C PHE A 78 -13.74 1.89 -2.74
N PHE A 79 -14.29 3.10 -2.65
CA PHE A 79 -15.73 3.31 -2.78
C PHE A 79 -16.26 2.79 -4.11
N GLY A 80 -17.32 1.97 -4.05
CA GLY A 80 -17.93 1.35 -5.23
C GLY A 80 -17.30 0.04 -5.70
N VAL A 81 -16.18 -0.38 -5.09
CA VAL A 81 -15.48 -1.62 -5.46
C VAL A 81 -15.92 -2.77 -4.53
N GLN A 82 -16.29 -3.91 -5.13
CA GLN A 82 -16.72 -5.12 -4.42
C GLN A 82 -15.83 -6.30 -4.85
N PRO A 83 -14.71 -6.55 -4.15
CA PRO A 83 -13.82 -7.65 -4.49
C PRO A 83 -14.36 -8.98 -3.93
N ALA A 84 -14.03 -10.07 -4.62
CA ALA A 84 -14.25 -11.43 -4.15
C ALA A 84 -13.03 -12.28 -4.48
N LEU A 85 -12.73 -13.27 -3.63
CA LEU A 85 -11.81 -14.36 -3.93
C LEU A 85 -12.64 -15.57 -4.36
N VAL A 86 -12.25 -16.20 -5.46
CA VAL A 86 -12.90 -17.40 -5.99
C VAL A 86 -11.86 -18.49 -6.18
N ASP A 87 -12.25 -19.75 -6.08
CA ASP A 87 -11.41 -20.87 -6.55
C ASP A 87 -11.35 -20.90 -8.09
N ASN A 88 -10.61 -21.87 -8.64
CA ASN A 88 -10.46 -22.01 -10.09
C ASN A 88 -11.78 -22.38 -10.80
N GLU A 89 -12.73 -22.93 -10.05
CA GLU A 89 -14.06 -23.31 -10.51
C GLU A 89 -15.07 -22.15 -10.40
N GLY A 90 -14.68 -21.02 -9.81
CA GLY A 90 -15.49 -19.81 -9.67
C GLY A 90 -16.35 -19.75 -8.41
N HIS A 91 -16.17 -20.66 -7.45
CA HIS A 91 -16.90 -20.62 -6.18
C HIS A 91 -16.27 -19.60 -5.24
N PRO A 92 -17.07 -18.67 -4.68
CA PRO A 92 -16.61 -17.71 -3.69
C PRO A 92 -15.98 -18.40 -2.49
N GLN A 93 -14.79 -17.94 -2.11
CA GLN A 93 -14.08 -18.39 -0.93
C GLN A 93 -14.45 -17.49 0.25
N GLU A 94 -14.95 -18.07 1.33
CA GLU A 94 -15.09 -17.36 2.61
C GLU A 94 -13.69 -17.22 3.22
N GLY A 95 -13.09 -16.05 3.07
CA GLY A 95 -11.92 -15.67 3.85
C GLY A 95 -12.34 -15.15 5.22
N ASP A 96 -11.49 -15.36 6.23
CA ASP A 96 -11.53 -14.58 7.47
C ASP A 96 -11.37 -13.10 7.10
N THR A 97 -12.48 -12.41 6.93
CA THR A 97 -12.48 -10.96 6.86
C THR A 97 -11.80 -10.51 8.14
N ILE A 98 -10.73 -9.72 8.05
CA ILE A 98 -10.13 -9.08 9.25
C ILE A 98 -11.31 -8.46 9.99
N LYS A 99 -11.67 -9.09 11.12
CA LYS A 99 -12.85 -8.75 11.89
C LYS A 99 -12.74 -7.28 12.26
N LYS A 100 -13.89 -6.62 12.18
CA LYS A 100 -14.13 -5.20 12.44
C LYS A 100 -13.26 -4.63 13.55
#